data_AF-A0A4Q3M4A3-F1
#
_entry.id   AF-A0A4Q3M4A3-F1
#
_cell.length_a   1.000
_cell.length_b   1.000
_cell.length_c   1.000
_cell.angle_alpha   90.00
_cell.angle_beta   90.00
_cell.angle_gamma   90.00
#
_symmetry.space_group_name_H-M   'P 1'
#
loop_
_entity.id
_entity.type
_entity.pdbx_description
1 polymer ?
#
loop_
_entity_poly.entity_id
_entity_poly.type
_entity_poly.pdbx_seq_one_letter_code
_entity_poly.pdbx_strand_id
1 'polypeptide(L)'
;MRICSSSAGLSLSGQACGLVLSLWVAVLGAAHAQTTGDAGAPTAQPAPGAVLVEKGRKLAVAADCAACHTTPKGGAPFAGGYPIGSPLGTIYATNITPSPTHGIGGYSLEDFTRALRQGVRKDGAHLYPAMPYTAYTQISDDDTAALYAYFMHGVQPVDAPAPQTALPFPFNLRWSMAVWNALYLKDQRFQPDTAQSPQWNHGAYLVGALAHCSTCHTPRNALMAEDGGRFLAGGSLGAWYAPNITSDATNGVGGWSEAELVQYLKTGRVAGKAQAAGPMAEAVEHSLQHLPDEDLKAIATYLKQTAPHGGDEAKPRYSYGSAAVTPEESMRGRTSDVDAGWRVFSGSCAHCHQASGNGTANGEYPSLFHNTATGASRPDNLVATILHGVDRTVDGRAHFMPAFGDAASYTDRLSDQEIADVSNFVLTQYGNPAVKVSAADVTTLRAGGKPPFIAQMRPLALPALVLAVLAAIALIALVAVRARRKNTAQDRATRTGA
;
A
#
# COMPACT_ATOMS: atom_id res chain seq x y z
N MET A 1 -18.46 -43.10 -3.56
CA MET A 1 -18.30 -44.52 -3.17
C MET A 1 -19.58 -45.26 -3.58
N ARG A 2 -19.47 -46.38 -4.32
CA ARG A 2 -20.61 -47.16 -4.84
C ARG A 2 -21.26 -48.01 -3.74
N ILE A 3 -22.59 -47.94 -3.69
CA ILE A 3 -23.60 -49.02 -3.56
C ILE A 3 -23.27 -50.21 -2.64
N CYS A 4 -24.08 -50.39 -1.58
CA CYS A 4 -24.69 -51.68 -1.26
C CYS A 4 -25.99 -51.49 -0.46
N SER A 5 -27.05 -52.11 -0.97
CA SER A 5 -28.39 -52.21 -0.40
C SER A 5 -28.48 -53.37 0.60
N SER A 6 -29.23 -53.20 1.69
CA SER A 6 -30.15 -54.24 2.15
C SER A 6 -31.12 -53.72 3.21
N SER A 7 -32.33 -54.22 3.06
CA SER A 7 -33.59 -53.91 3.72
C SER A 7 -33.80 -54.81 4.95
N ALA A 8 -34.36 -54.26 6.03
CA ALA A 8 -35.28 -54.94 6.93
C ALA A 8 -35.96 -53.89 7.82
N GLY A 9 -37.29 -53.79 7.73
CA GLY A 9 -38.09 -52.88 8.53
C GLY A 9 -38.48 -53.48 9.88
N LEU A 10 -38.93 -52.62 10.78
CA LEU A 10 -40.07 -52.86 11.66
C LEU A 10 -40.60 -51.50 12.13
N SER A 11 -41.87 -51.22 11.82
CA SER A 11 -42.62 -50.09 12.34
C SER A 11 -43.27 -50.48 13.67
N LEU A 12 -43.37 -49.54 14.60
CA LEU A 12 -44.49 -49.45 15.55
C LEU A 12 -44.57 -48.02 16.13
N SER A 13 -45.60 -47.34 15.65
CA SER A 13 -46.39 -46.23 16.20
C SER A 13 -46.29 -45.88 17.69
N GLY A 14 -46.44 -44.58 18.00
CA GLY A 14 -47.09 -44.13 19.23
C GLY A 14 -46.71 -42.74 19.72
N GLN A 15 -47.46 -41.71 19.31
CA GLN A 15 -47.49 -40.39 19.94
C GLN A 15 -48.26 -40.45 21.27
N ALA A 16 -47.83 -39.72 22.32
CA ALA A 16 -48.74 -38.98 23.21
C ALA A 16 -47.98 -38.08 24.20
N CYS A 17 -48.43 -36.82 24.28
CA CYS A 17 -48.14 -35.82 25.30
C CYS A 17 -48.41 -36.28 26.73
N GLY A 18 -47.64 -35.73 27.68
CA GLY A 18 -47.88 -35.86 29.13
C GLY A 18 -47.19 -34.76 29.92
N LEU A 19 -47.93 -33.68 30.14
CA LEU A 19 -47.66 -32.52 30.98
C LEU A 19 -47.46 -32.90 32.47
N VAL A 20 -46.85 -31.97 33.24
CA VAL A 20 -47.25 -31.50 34.59
C VAL A 20 -46.40 -31.83 35.84
N LEU A 21 -46.02 -30.71 36.47
CA LEU A 21 -45.80 -30.34 37.89
C LEU A 21 -44.53 -30.74 38.67
N SER A 22 -43.72 -29.68 38.85
CA SER A 22 -43.05 -29.22 40.06
C SER A 22 -43.72 -29.51 41.41
N LEU A 23 -42.91 -29.83 42.43
CA LEU A 23 -43.16 -29.39 43.81
C LEU A 23 -41.87 -29.27 44.63
N TRP A 24 -41.79 -28.11 45.29
CA TRP A 24 -40.80 -27.62 46.22
C TRP A 24 -40.82 -28.37 47.57
N VAL A 25 -39.65 -28.49 48.22
CA VAL A 25 -39.51 -28.23 49.66
C VAL A 25 -38.15 -27.57 49.91
N ALA A 26 -38.21 -26.35 50.46
CA ALA A 26 -37.10 -25.68 51.14
C ALA A 26 -37.22 -25.93 52.66
N VAL A 27 -36.09 -25.91 53.37
CA VAL A 27 -35.82 -25.08 54.57
C VAL A 27 -34.64 -25.67 55.38
N LEU A 28 -33.54 -24.90 55.34
CA LEU A 28 -32.61 -24.49 56.39
C LEU A 28 -32.07 -25.50 57.42
N GLY A 29 -30.73 -25.66 57.38
CA GLY A 29 -29.88 -25.91 58.54
C GLY A 29 -28.57 -25.14 58.38
N ALA A 30 -28.38 -24.08 59.17
CA ALA A 30 -27.16 -23.28 59.20
C ALA A 30 -26.02 -24.07 59.87
N ALA A 31 -24.89 -24.22 59.18
CA ALA A 31 -23.63 -24.63 59.77
C ALA A 31 -22.48 -23.86 59.11
N HIS A 32 -21.65 -23.28 59.97
CA HIS A 32 -20.53 -22.40 59.67
C HIS A 32 -19.54 -23.04 58.68
N ALA A 33 -19.44 -22.48 57.47
CA ALA A 33 -18.35 -22.76 56.54
C ALA A 33 -17.34 -21.61 56.57
N GLN A 34 -16.12 -21.96 56.93
CA GLN A 34 -14.96 -21.09 57.00
C GLN A 34 -14.73 -20.44 55.62
N THR A 35 -14.57 -19.11 55.62
CA THR A 35 -14.12 -18.34 54.47
C THR A 35 -12.68 -18.73 54.14
N THR A 36 -12.48 -19.72 53.27
CA THR A 36 -11.26 -19.80 52.49
C THR A 36 -11.32 -18.67 51.47
N GLY A 37 -10.60 -17.59 51.75
CA GLY A 37 -10.39 -16.54 50.78
C GLY A 37 -9.71 -17.13 49.55
N ASP A 38 -10.45 -17.21 48.45
CA ASP A 38 -9.85 -17.28 47.12
C ASP A 38 -9.15 -15.94 46.90
N ALA A 39 -7.89 -15.89 47.34
CA ALA A 39 -6.95 -14.87 46.92
C ALA A 39 -6.81 -15.04 45.41
N GLY A 40 -7.48 -14.18 44.65
CA GLY A 40 -7.31 -14.07 43.21
C GLY A 40 -5.81 -14.02 42.92
N ALA A 41 -5.33 -15.02 42.17
CA ALA A 41 -3.95 -15.07 41.75
C ALA A 41 -3.60 -13.72 41.10
N PRO A 42 -2.52 -13.05 41.53
CA PRO A 42 -2.14 -11.78 40.92
C PRO A 42 -1.83 -12.06 39.46
N THR A 43 -2.56 -11.42 38.55
CA THR A 43 -2.17 -11.33 37.14
C THR A 43 -0.78 -10.71 37.11
N ALA A 44 0.24 -11.56 36.94
CA ALA A 44 1.63 -11.13 36.89
C ALA A 44 1.76 -10.07 35.78
N GLN A 45 2.12 -8.85 36.15
CA GLN A 45 2.40 -7.81 35.17
C GLN A 45 3.53 -8.31 34.26
N PRO A 46 3.42 -8.17 32.93
CA PRO A 46 4.46 -8.60 32.02
C PRO A 46 5.79 -7.94 32.40
N ALA A 47 6.89 -8.68 32.29
CA ALA A 47 8.22 -8.11 32.52
C ALA A 47 8.41 -6.86 31.63
N PRO A 48 9.09 -5.80 32.10
CA PRO A 48 9.24 -4.55 31.35
C PRO A 48 9.73 -4.72 29.89
N GLY A 49 10.60 -5.71 29.64
CA GLY A 49 11.05 -6.05 28.28
C GLY A 49 9.94 -6.62 27.38
N ALA A 50 9.03 -7.43 27.93
CA ALA A 50 7.88 -7.96 27.19
C ALA A 50 6.88 -6.86 26.80
N VAL A 51 6.69 -5.85 27.65
CA VAL A 51 5.86 -4.67 27.34
C VAL A 51 6.45 -3.87 26.18
N LEU A 52 7.77 -3.65 26.19
CA LEU A 52 8.45 -2.91 25.11
C LEU A 52 8.40 -3.66 23.78
N VAL A 53 8.61 -4.99 23.80
CA VAL A 53 8.53 -5.85 22.60
C VAL A 53 7.10 -5.86 22.03
N GLU A 54 6.07 -5.95 22.87
CA GLU A 54 4.68 -5.90 22.40
C GLU A 54 4.30 -4.53 21.84
N LYS A 55 4.77 -3.44 22.46
CA LYS A 55 4.64 -2.09 21.89
C LYS A 55 5.28 -2.03 20.50
N GLY A 56 6.50 -2.53 20.36
CA GLY A 56 7.22 -2.60 19.09
C GLY A 56 6.49 -3.43 18.04
N ARG A 57 5.88 -4.55 18.42
CA ARG A 57 5.06 -5.39 17.52
C ARG A 57 3.87 -4.61 16.96
N LYS A 58 3.14 -3.89 17.82
CA LYS A 58 2.00 -3.06 17.39
C LYS A 58 2.44 -1.92 16.47
N LEU A 59 3.55 -1.26 16.78
CA LEU A 59 4.12 -0.23 15.91
C LEU A 59 4.57 -0.80 14.56
N ALA A 60 5.15 -2.00 14.51
CA ALA A 60 5.57 -2.63 13.26
C ALA A 60 4.37 -3.01 12.37
N VAL A 61 3.23 -3.34 12.97
CA VAL A 61 1.94 -3.50 12.27
C VAL A 61 1.45 -2.16 11.75
N ALA A 62 1.40 -1.11 12.59
CA ALA A 62 0.96 0.22 12.17
C ALA A 62 1.85 0.85 11.08
N ALA A 63 3.14 0.52 11.10
CA ALA A 63 4.13 0.96 10.13
C ALA A 63 4.25 0.05 8.90
N ASP A 64 3.35 -0.94 8.76
CA ASP A 64 3.26 -1.85 7.62
C ASP A 64 4.57 -2.57 7.27
N CYS A 65 5.40 -2.85 8.27
CA CYS A 65 6.72 -3.43 8.06
C CYS A 65 6.63 -4.80 7.36
N ALA A 66 5.58 -5.57 7.65
CA ALA A 66 5.38 -6.92 7.14
C ALA A 66 5.03 -6.96 5.65
N ALA A 67 4.27 -5.97 5.13
CA ALA A 67 3.84 -5.95 3.73
C ALA A 67 5.03 -5.92 2.76
N CYS A 68 6.05 -5.13 3.08
CA CYS A 68 7.25 -5.02 2.26
C CYS A 68 8.32 -6.04 2.68
N HIS A 69 8.54 -6.28 3.97
CA HIS A 69 9.63 -7.15 4.40
C HIS A 69 9.27 -8.63 4.42
N THR A 70 8.11 -9.03 3.88
CA THR A 70 7.73 -10.43 3.73
C THR A 70 7.42 -10.70 2.26
N THR A 71 8.01 -11.75 1.68
CA THR A 71 7.67 -12.13 0.31
C THR A 71 6.25 -12.72 0.27
N PRO A 72 5.39 -12.32 -0.68
CA PRO A 72 4.06 -12.90 -0.82
C PRO A 72 4.14 -14.41 -1.11
N LYS A 73 3.14 -15.19 -0.66
CA LYS A 73 3.00 -16.63 -0.96
C LYS A 73 4.12 -17.52 -0.39
N GLY A 74 4.36 -17.43 0.93
CA GLY A 74 5.12 -18.44 1.69
C GLY A 74 6.54 -18.04 2.12
N GLY A 75 6.91 -16.76 2.03
CA GLY A 75 8.13 -16.24 2.63
C GLY A 75 8.07 -16.22 4.16
N ALA A 76 9.21 -16.37 4.82
CA ALA A 76 9.29 -16.19 6.27
C ALA A 76 9.06 -14.71 6.64
N PRO A 77 8.31 -14.40 7.72
CA PRO A 77 8.03 -13.02 8.12
C PRO A 77 9.31 -12.18 8.24
N PHE A 78 9.30 -10.98 7.67
CA PHE A 78 10.40 -10.00 7.74
C PHE A 78 11.73 -10.42 7.07
N ALA A 79 11.78 -11.54 6.36
CA ALA A 79 12.98 -12.05 5.69
C ALA A 79 13.33 -11.31 4.37
N GLY A 80 12.54 -10.31 3.97
CA GLY A 80 12.72 -9.53 2.76
C GLY A 80 12.26 -10.25 1.50
N GLY A 81 12.70 -9.75 0.35
CA GLY A 81 12.50 -10.35 -0.97
C GLY A 81 11.27 -9.90 -1.75
N TYR A 82 10.41 -9.06 -1.17
CA TYR A 82 9.30 -8.45 -1.90
C TYR A 82 9.83 -7.56 -3.05
N PRO A 83 9.42 -7.80 -4.31
CA PRO A 83 9.79 -6.97 -5.45
C PRO A 83 8.89 -5.73 -5.56
N ILE A 84 9.42 -4.57 -5.19
CA ILE A 84 8.76 -3.28 -5.38
C ILE A 84 9.03 -2.82 -6.82
N GLY A 85 8.02 -2.94 -7.66
CA GLY A 85 8.05 -2.38 -9.02
C GLY A 85 8.16 -0.87 -8.97
N SER A 86 9.22 -0.32 -9.56
CA SER A 86 9.35 1.13 -9.75
C SER A 86 9.68 1.46 -11.20
N PRO A 87 9.33 2.66 -11.67
CA PRO A 87 9.73 3.11 -13.00
C PRO A 87 11.26 3.21 -13.21
N LEU A 88 12.05 3.14 -12.13
CA LEU A 88 13.50 3.14 -12.17
C LEU A 88 14.09 1.73 -12.26
N GLY A 89 13.27 0.69 -12.10
CA GLY A 89 13.64 -0.71 -11.95
C GLY A 89 13.08 -1.31 -10.67
N THR A 90 13.20 -2.63 -10.51
CA THR A 90 12.72 -3.33 -9.31
C THR A 90 13.63 -3.08 -8.12
N ILE A 91 13.03 -2.66 -6.99
CA ILE A 91 13.69 -2.52 -5.69
C ILE A 91 13.23 -3.68 -4.81
N TYR A 92 14.16 -4.38 -4.18
CA TYR A 92 13.84 -5.51 -3.30
C TYR A 92 13.93 -5.07 -1.83
N ALA A 93 12.91 -5.43 -1.05
CA ALA A 93 12.93 -5.26 0.39
C ALA A 93 14.00 -6.16 1.04
N THR A 94 14.67 -5.64 2.07
CA THR A 94 15.77 -6.34 2.76
C THR A 94 15.27 -7.28 3.84
N ASN A 95 16.09 -8.24 4.25
CA ASN A 95 15.85 -9.02 5.46
C ASN A 95 16.06 -8.14 6.70
N ILE A 96 15.04 -7.99 7.54
CA ILE A 96 15.09 -7.19 8.79
C ILE A 96 14.88 -8.06 10.05
N THR A 97 15.01 -9.38 9.92
CA THR A 97 15.06 -10.31 11.06
C THR A 97 16.37 -10.13 11.84
N PRO A 98 16.48 -10.62 13.09
CA PRO A 98 17.72 -10.53 13.86
C PRO A 98 18.79 -11.55 13.39
N SER A 99 18.75 -12.01 12.14
CA SER A 99 19.82 -12.81 11.55
C SER A 99 21.16 -12.05 11.67
N PRO A 100 22.23 -12.69 12.17
CA PRO A 100 23.54 -12.07 12.33
C PRO A 100 24.29 -11.88 11.00
N THR A 101 23.92 -12.63 9.94
CA THR A 101 24.67 -12.61 8.67
C THR A 101 23.90 -11.96 7.52
N HIS A 102 22.58 -12.13 7.46
CA HIS A 102 21.73 -11.60 6.38
C HIS A 102 20.72 -10.54 6.83
N GLY A 103 20.44 -10.46 8.13
CA GLY A 103 19.48 -9.52 8.73
C GLY A 103 20.13 -8.36 9.48
N ILE A 104 19.42 -7.84 10.47
CA ILE A 104 19.85 -6.73 11.32
C ILE A 104 20.44 -7.19 12.66
N GLY A 105 20.76 -8.47 12.84
CA GLY A 105 21.23 -9.03 14.12
C GLY A 105 22.49 -8.37 14.69
N GLY A 106 23.30 -7.73 13.84
CA GLY A 106 24.46 -6.95 14.26
C GLY A 106 24.22 -5.44 14.42
N TYR A 107 23.02 -4.93 14.21
CA TYR A 107 22.72 -3.49 14.34
C TYR A 107 22.70 -3.09 15.81
N SER A 108 23.18 -1.88 16.11
CA SER A 108 22.83 -1.20 17.37
C SER A 108 21.49 -0.46 17.23
N LEU A 109 20.93 0.04 18.34
CA LEU A 109 19.77 0.94 18.28
C LEU A 109 20.07 2.21 17.46
N GLU A 110 21.29 2.71 17.50
CA GLU A 110 21.73 3.85 16.71
C GLU A 110 21.77 3.53 15.21
N ASP A 111 22.31 2.36 14.84
CA ASP A 111 22.31 1.89 13.45
C ASP A 111 20.89 1.68 12.92
N PHE A 112 20.02 1.10 13.74
CA PHE A 112 18.60 0.91 13.40
C PHE A 112 17.90 2.26 13.22
N THR A 113 18.09 3.18 14.17
CA THR A 113 17.61 4.56 14.10
C THR A 113 18.02 5.26 12.81
N ARG A 114 19.30 5.15 12.46
CA ARG A 114 19.88 5.78 11.28
C ARG A 114 19.34 5.15 9.98
N ALA A 115 19.15 3.84 9.94
CA ALA A 115 18.51 3.19 8.81
C ALA A 115 17.04 3.60 8.68
N LEU A 116 16.29 3.59 9.78
CA LEU A 116 14.85 3.86 9.82
C LEU A 116 14.52 5.31 9.43
N ARG A 117 15.29 6.29 9.94
CA ARG A 117 14.96 7.72 9.85
C ARG A 117 15.82 8.50 8.87
N GLN A 118 17.02 8.03 8.59
CA GLN A 118 17.95 8.71 7.68
C GLN A 118 18.18 7.94 6.38
N GLY A 119 17.65 6.72 6.28
CA GLY A 119 17.86 5.86 5.13
C GLY A 119 19.34 5.49 4.97
N VAL A 120 20.11 5.33 6.05
CA VAL A 120 21.53 4.96 5.99
C VAL A 120 21.74 3.64 6.74
N ARG A 121 22.17 2.61 6.01
CA ARG A 121 22.45 1.29 6.57
C ARG A 121 23.69 1.30 7.46
N LYS A 122 23.85 0.24 8.27
CA LYS A 122 25.03 0.05 9.11
C LYS A 122 26.34 0.13 8.32
N ASP A 123 26.36 -0.43 7.11
CA ASP A 123 27.52 -0.40 6.18
C ASP A 123 27.74 0.96 5.48
N GLY A 124 26.93 1.97 5.80
CA GLY A 124 27.01 3.31 5.23
C GLY A 124 26.28 3.46 3.88
N ALA A 125 25.72 2.39 3.31
CA ALA A 125 24.97 2.50 2.07
C ALA A 125 23.62 3.20 2.29
N HIS A 126 23.30 4.13 1.40
CA HIS A 126 22.00 4.81 1.42
C HIS A 126 20.88 3.92 0.85
N LEU A 127 19.74 3.92 1.52
CA LEU A 127 18.50 3.30 1.07
C LEU A 127 17.85 4.17 -0.01
N TYR A 128 17.08 3.52 -0.90
CA TYR A 128 16.18 4.26 -1.77
C TYR A 128 14.91 4.61 -0.99
N PRO A 129 14.25 5.75 -1.27
CA PRO A 129 13.02 6.17 -0.61
C PRO A 129 11.79 5.33 -1.02
N ALA A 130 12.01 4.08 -1.45
CA ALA A 130 10.99 3.03 -1.46
C ALA A 130 10.71 2.52 -0.04
N MET A 131 11.72 2.51 0.84
CA MET A 131 11.49 2.48 2.28
C MET A 131 11.07 3.89 2.71
N PRO A 132 9.96 4.08 3.43
CA PRO A 132 9.40 5.40 3.72
C PRO A 132 10.12 6.12 4.88
N TYR A 133 11.47 6.12 4.87
CA TYR A 133 12.28 6.74 5.92
C TYR A 133 12.04 8.26 6.05
N THR A 134 11.60 8.92 4.97
CA THR A 134 11.20 10.33 5.00
C THR A 134 9.93 10.58 5.82
N ALA A 135 9.04 9.60 5.94
CA ALA A 135 7.89 9.66 6.83
C ALA A 135 8.30 9.24 8.26
N TYR A 136 9.08 8.15 8.37
CA TYR A 136 9.53 7.60 9.66
C TYR A 136 10.43 8.53 10.47
N THR A 137 11.01 9.57 9.87
CA THR A 137 11.68 10.66 10.60
C THR A 137 10.82 11.24 11.74
N GLN A 138 9.49 11.18 11.61
CA GLN A 138 8.55 11.67 12.62
C GLN A 138 8.37 10.73 13.82
N ILE A 139 8.80 9.46 13.71
CA ILE A 139 8.70 8.47 14.79
C ILE A 139 9.56 8.90 15.98
N SER A 140 8.97 8.84 17.17
CA SER A 140 9.63 9.19 18.43
C SER A 140 10.82 8.26 18.74
N ASP A 141 11.73 8.70 19.60
CA ASP A 141 12.86 7.85 20.03
C ASP A 141 12.37 6.61 20.80
N ASP A 142 11.34 6.76 21.63
CA ASP A 142 10.74 5.67 22.40
C ASP A 142 10.08 4.62 21.50
N ASP A 143 9.39 5.05 20.44
CA ASP A 143 8.78 4.14 19.48
C ASP A 143 9.82 3.47 18.59
N THR A 144 10.89 4.19 18.24
CA THR A 144 12.06 3.62 17.53
C THR A 144 12.74 2.55 18.37
N ALA A 145 12.92 2.80 19.68
CA ALA A 145 13.48 1.82 20.62
C ALA A 145 12.56 0.60 20.80
N ALA A 146 11.24 0.80 20.84
CA ALA A 146 10.28 -0.29 20.89
C ALA A 146 10.30 -1.16 19.62
N LEU A 147 10.31 -0.54 18.44
CA LEU A 147 10.47 -1.24 17.15
C LEU A 147 11.75 -2.06 17.13
N TYR A 148 12.87 -1.47 17.52
CA TYR A 148 14.15 -2.16 17.61
C TYR A 148 14.10 -3.36 18.57
N ALA A 149 13.55 -3.19 19.77
CA ALA A 149 13.37 -4.28 20.73
C ALA A 149 12.52 -5.42 20.16
N TYR A 150 11.44 -5.10 19.44
CA TYR A 150 10.62 -6.11 18.77
C TYR A 150 11.40 -6.88 17.70
N PHE A 151 12.13 -6.21 16.81
CA PHE A 151 12.90 -6.94 15.79
C PHE A 151 14.05 -7.77 16.38
N MET A 152 14.67 -7.31 17.48
CA MET A 152 15.78 -8.04 18.10
C MET A 152 15.35 -9.20 19.00
N HIS A 153 14.16 -9.13 19.60
CA HIS A 153 13.74 -10.08 20.63
C HIS A 153 12.37 -10.73 20.40
N GLY A 154 11.52 -10.14 19.55
CA GLY A 154 10.19 -10.65 19.20
C GLY A 154 10.11 -11.37 17.85
N VAL A 155 11.03 -11.07 16.92
CA VAL A 155 11.06 -11.67 15.58
C VAL A 155 12.01 -12.86 15.53
N GLN A 156 11.59 -13.95 14.90
CA GLN A 156 12.44 -15.13 14.70
C GLN A 156 13.53 -14.82 13.66
N PRO A 157 14.80 -15.21 13.91
CA PRO A 157 15.87 -15.00 12.95
C PRO A 157 15.66 -15.89 11.72
N VAL A 158 15.76 -15.30 10.54
CA VAL A 158 15.75 -16.03 9.27
C VAL A 158 17.07 -15.76 8.57
N ASP A 159 17.95 -16.76 8.56
CA ASP A 159 19.29 -16.61 8.01
C ASP A 159 19.34 -16.97 6.52
N ALA A 160 18.67 -16.16 5.71
CA ALA A 160 18.63 -16.30 4.26
C ALA A 160 18.87 -14.95 3.57
N PRO A 161 19.64 -14.92 2.47
CA PRO A 161 19.86 -13.70 1.71
C PRO A 161 18.58 -13.28 0.97
N ALA A 162 18.24 -11.99 1.05
CA ALA A 162 17.24 -11.39 0.18
C ALA A 162 17.89 -10.98 -1.16
N PRO A 163 17.17 -11.05 -2.29
CA PRO A 163 17.62 -10.49 -3.56
C PRO A 163 18.10 -9.04 -3.43
N GLN A 164 19.20 -8.71 -4.11
CA GLN A 164 19.76 -7.35 -4.08
C GLN A 164 19.15 -6.48 -5.16
N THR A 165 18.92 -5.21 -4.82
CA THR A 165 18.47 -4.19 -5.78
C THR A 165 19.59 -3.82 -6.74
N ALA A 166 19.38 -4.05 -8.04
CA ALA A 166 20.30 -3.71 -9.11
C ALA A 166 19.64 -2.75 -10.12
N LEU A 167 19.55 -1.47 -9.75
CA LEU A 167 19.01 -0.44 -10.66
C LEU A 167 20.00 -0.15 -11.80
N PRO A 168 19.53 0.30 -12.98
CA PRO A 168 20.39 0.72 -14.07
C PRO A 168 21.08 2.06 -13.77
N PHE A 169 22.21 2.31 -14.42
CA PHE A 169 22.88 3.62 -14.38
C PHE A 169 21.94 4.74 -14.84
N PRO A 170 21.94 5.93 -14.18
CA PRO A 170 22.81 6.32 -13.06
C PRO A 170 22.27 5.97 -11.67
N PHE A 171 21.10 5.32 -11.58
CA PHE A 171 20.39 5.09 -10.31
C PHE A 171 21.07 4.06 -9.41
N ASN A 172 22.00 3.25 -9.93
CA ASN A 172 22.84 2.36 -9.12
C ASN A 172 23.82 3.10 -8.21
N LEU A 173 24.13 4.37 -8.49
CA LEU A 173 25.08 5.17 -7.72
C LEU A 173 24.49 5.60 -6.37
N ARG A 174 24.64 4.77 -5.33
CA ARG A 174 24.03 5.00 -4.00
C ARG A 174 24.36 6.36 -3.37
N TRP A 175 25.50 6.96 -3.67
CA TRP A 175 25.86 8.29 -3.16
C TRP A 175 24.92 9.39 -3.66
N SER A 176 24.21 9.20 -4.78
CA SER A 176 23.21 10.17 -5.25
C SER A 176 22.06 10.33 -4.25
N MET A 177 21.79 9.32 -3.44
CA MET A 177 20.81 9.40 -2.36
C MET A 177 21.28 10.29 -1.19
N ALA A 178 22.59 10.44 -0.98
CA ALA A 178 23.10 11.43 -0.02
C ALA A 178 22.72 12.86 -0.44
N VAL A 179 22.89 13.17 -1.73
CA VAL A 179 22.48 14.46 -2.31
C VAL A 179 20.97 14.63 -2.26
N TRP A 180 20.21 13.59 -2.61
CA TRP A 180 18.75 13.62 -2.54
C TRP A 180 18.26 13.84 -1.10
N ASN A 181 18.85 13.16 -0.11
CA ASN A 181 18.54 13.35 1.30
C ASN A 181 18.84 14.78 1.75
N ALA A 182 19.97 15.36 1.35
CA ALA A 182 20.31 16.75 1.68
C ALA A 182 19.27 17.77 1.15
N LEU A 183 18.55 17.43 0.08
CA LEU A 183 17.50 18.28 -0.50
C LEU A 183 16.11 18.04 0.08
N TYR A 184 15.77 16.78 0.43
CA TYR A 184 14.39 16.36 0.67
C TYR A 184 14.14 15.67 2.02
N LEU A 185 15.17 15.16 2.69
CA LEU A 185 15.00 14.55 4.00
C LEU A 185 14.95 15.64 5.07
N LYS A 186 13.83 15.72 5.79
CA LYS A 186 13.69 16.56 6.97
C LYS A 186 13.88 15.70 8.21
N ASP A 187 14.88 16.00 9.04
CA ASP A 187 15.02 15.36 10.34
C ASP A 187 14.11 16.06 11.35
N GLN A 188 12.86 15.59 11.46
CA GLN A 188 11.84 16.23 12.28
C GLN A 188 10.96 15.17 12.94
N ARG A 189 10.99 15.13 14.27
CA ARG A 189 10.05 14.34 15.08
C ARG A 189 8.65 14.95 15.04
N PHE A 190 7.64 14.10 15.17
CA PHE A 190 6.27 14.56 15.32
C PHE A 190 6.14 15.50 16.53
N GLN A 191 5.47 16.63 16.33
CA GLN A 191 5.16 17.59 17.37
C GLN A 191 3.63 17.74 17.42
N PRO A 192 2.99 17.37 18.54
CA PRO A 192 1.55 17.55 18.70
C PRO A 192 1.16 19.03 18.55
N ASP A 193 0.08 19.29 17.82
CA ASP A 193 -0.55 20.59 17.77
C ASP A 193 -1.40 20.80 19.02
N THR A 194 -1.03 21.79 19.85
CA THR A 194 -1.71 22.11 21.10
C THR A 194 -3.13 22.64 20.92
N ALA A 195 -3.48 23.11 19.71
CA ALA A 195 -4.85 23.55 19.39
C ALA A 195 -5.77 22.37 19.02
N GLN A 196 -5.21 21.18 18.82
CA GLN A 196 -5.93 19.99 18.38
C GLN A 196 -6.16 19.00 19.51
N SER A 197 -7.17 18.15 19.34
CA SER A 197 -7.47 17.11 20.33
C SER A 197 -6.37 16.04 20.37
N PRO A 198 -6.23 15.30 21.49
CA PRO A 198 -5.32 14.16 21.55
C PRO A 198 -5.58 13.11 20.47
N GLN A 199 -6.86 12.84 20.15
CA GLN A 199 -7.26 11.92 19.09
C GLN A 199 -6.81 12.41 17.71
N TRP A 200 -6.96 13.71 17.43
CA TRP A 200 -6.50 14.29 16.16
C TRP A 200 -4.97 14.18 16.04
N ASN A 201 -4.24 14.52 17.10
CA ASN A 201 -2.77 14.42 17.10
C ASN A 201 -2.28 12.98 16.93
N HIS A 202 -2.96 12.02 17.55
CA HIS A 202 -2.69 10.60 17.34
C HIS A 202 -2.94 10.18 15.88
N GLY A 203 -4.03 10.64 15.28
CA GLY A 203 -4.33 10.43 13.86
C GLY A 203 -3.30 11.05 12.94
N ALA A 204 -2.85 12.27 13.23
CA ALA A 204 -1.79 12.96 12.50
C ALA A 204 -0.47 12.19 12.54
N TYR A 205 -0.11 11.66 13.72
CA TYR A 205 1.06 10.82 13.90
C TYR A 205 0.98 9.51 13.13
N LEU A 206 -0.17 8.82 13.19
CA LEU A 206 -0.40 7.59 12.43
C LEU A 206 -0.32 7.85 10.92
N VAL A 207 -1.02 8.86 10.41
CA VAL A 207 -1.07 9.16 8.97
C VAL A 207 0.26 9.66 8.43
N GLY A 208 0.95 10.53 9.19
CA GLY A 208 2.19 11.18 8.75
C GLY A 208 3.46 10.38 9.00
N ALA A 209 3.49 9.53 10.03
CA ALA A 209 4.69 8.80 10.46
C ALA A 209 4.54 7.29 10.26
N LEU A 210 3.67 6.63 11.05
CA LEU A 210 3.61 5.17 11.10
C LEU A 210 3.00 4.59 9.82
N ALA A 211 1.72 4.84 9.54
CA ALA A 211 1.03 4.36 8.35
C ALA A 211 1.41 5.09 7.05
N HIS A 212 2.27 6.12 7.16
CA HIS A 212 2.96 6.78 6.05
C HIS A 212 2.09 7.06 4.82
N CYS A 213 0.84 7.52 5.03
CA CYS A 213 -0.15 7.61 3.96
C CYS A 213 0.30 8.57 2.84
N SER A 214 1.12 9.57 3.18
CA SER A 214 1.67 10.54 2.23
C SER A 214 2.54 9.91 1.15
N THR A 215 3.18 8.78 1.44
CA THR A 215 4.10 8.10 0.51
C THR A 215 3.40 7.61 -0.75
N CYS A 216 2.11 7.29 -0.63
CA CYS A 216 1.24 6.92 -1.72
C CYS A 216 0.35 8.09 -2.17
N HIS A 217 -0.26 8.78 -1.21
CA HIS A 217 -1.32 9.76 -1.48
C HIS A 217 -0.83 11.19 -1.71
N THR A 218 0.48 11.45 -1.80
CA THR A 218 1.02 12.77 -2.15
C THR A 218 1.69 12.71 -3.53
N PRO A 219 1.46 13.69 -4.43
CA PRO A 219 2.11 13.69 -5.73
C PRO A 219 3.62 13.90 -5.57
N ARG A 220 4.39 13.42 -6.55
CA ARG A 220 5.86 13.51 -6.54
C ARG A 220 6.35 14.52 -7.57
N ASN A 221 7.42 15.23 -7.24
CA ASN A 221 8.10 16.17 -8.13
C ASN A 221 9.00 15.45 -9.16
N ALA A 222 9.68 16.20 -10.02
CA ALA A 222 10.54 15.66 -11.08
C ALA A 222 11.69 14.76 -10.57
N LEU A 223 12.12 14.92 -9.32
CA LEU A 223 13.14 14.10 -8.65
C LEU A 223 12.53 13.03 -7.72
N MET A 224 11.25 12.72 -7.91
CA MET A 224 10.51 11.69 -7.16
C MET A 224 10.33 11.96 -5.66
N ALA A 225 10.58 13.19 -5.18
CA ALA A 225 10.26 13.58 -3.81
C ALA A 225 8.80 14.02 -3.66
N GLU A 226 8.20 13.78 -2.50
CA GLU A 226 6.84 14.22 -2.18
C GLU A 226 6.70 15.74 -2.27
N ASP A 227 5.66 16.21 -2.95
CA ASP A 227 5.29 17.62 -2.98
C ASP A 227 4.45 17.96 -1.75
N GLY A 228 5.14 18.47 -0.71
CA GLY A 228 4.50 18.84 0.55
C GLY A 228 3.43 19.94 0.42
N GLY A 229 3.43 20.73 -0.67
CA GLY A 229 2.36 21.70 -0.95
C GLY A 229 1.03 21.07 -1.37
N ARG A 230 1.04 19.75 -1.64
CA ARG A 230 -0.10 18.95 -2.08
C ARG A 230 -0.24 17.68 -1.25
N PHE A 231 0.07 17.77 0.03
CA PHE A 231 0.00 16.67 0.98
C PHE A 231 -1.36 15.95 0.89
N LEU A 232 -1.34 14.64 0.66
CA LEU A 232 -2.53 13.77 0.53
C LEU A 232 -3.47 14.06 -0.66
N ALA A 233 -3.04 14.89 -1.63
CA ALA A 233 -3.84 15.28 -2.79
C ALA A 233 -3.89 14.26 -3.95
N GLY A 234 -3.38 13.04 -3.74
CA GLY A 234 -3.32 11.94 -4.69
C GLY A 234 -1.97 11.80 -5.41
N GLY A 235 -1.59 10.57 -5.76
CA GLY A 235 -0.27 10.23 -6.32
C GLY A 235 -0.31 9.03 -7.27
N SER A 236 0.50 9.08 -8.33
CA SER A 236 0.70 7.94 -9.24
C SER A 236 1.66 6.93 -8.64
N LEU A 237 1.26 5.66 -8.70
CA LEU A 237 2.01 4.49 -8.25
C LEU A 237 2.31 3.56 -9.43
N GLY A 238 2.62 4.15 -10.58
CA GLY A 238 2.79 3.41 -11.82
C GLY A 238 1.45 3.04 -12.44
N ALA A 239 1.11 1.75 -12.43
CA ALA A 239 -0.17 1.24 -12.96
C ALA A 239 -1.37 1.67 -12.09
N TRP A 240 -1.14 1.90 -10.79
CA TRP A 240 -2.18 2.30 -9.85
C TRP A 240 -2.12 3.80 -9.56
N TYR A 241 -3.24 4.34 -9.10
CA TYR A 241 -3.33 5.70 -8.60
C TYR A 241 -3.91 5.74 -7.19
N ALA A 242 -3.12 6.27 -6.25
CA ALA A 242 -3.59 6.58 -4.92
C ALA A 242 -4.43 7.88 -4.98
N PRO A 243 -5.73 7.83 -4.65
CA PRO A 243 -6.60 8.99 -4.80
C PRO A 243 -6.27 10.10 -3.79
N ASN A 244 -6.82 11.28 -4.01
CA ASN A 244 -6.84 12.32 -2.97
C ASN A 244 -7.61 11.81 -1.74
N ILE A 245 -7.02 11.95 -0.56
CA ILE A 245 -7.64 11.55 0.73
C ILE A 245 -7.74 12.71 1.72
N THR A 246 -7.70 13.94 1.21
CA THR A 246 -7.95 15.14 2.01
C THR A 246 -9.43 15.29 2.35
N SER A 247 -9.75 16.24 3.22
CA SER A 247 -11.13 16.59 3.58
C SER A 247 -11.98 17.19 2.45
N ASP A 248 -11.46 17.32 1.22
CA ASP A 248 -12.23 17.80 0.07
C ASP A 248 -13.45 16.90 -0.21
N ALA A 249 -14.63 17.51 -0.38
CA ALA A 249 -15.89 16.77 -0.48
C ALA A 249 -16.08 16.02 -1.80
N THR A 250 -15.41 16.46 -2.86
CA THR A 250 -15.58 15.95 -4.23
C THR A 250 -14.43 15.04 -4.64
N ASN A 251 -13.20 15.50 -4.42
CA ASN A 251 -11.98 14.85 -4.83
C ASN A 251 -11.41 13.95 -3.73
N GLY A 252 -11.62 14.34 -2.47
CA GLY A 252 -11.10 13.67 -1.29
C GLY A 252 -12.12 12.75 -0.59
N VAL A 253 -11.91 12.56 0.71
CA VAL A 253 -12.79 11.79 1.60
C VAL A 253 -13.79 12.66 2.36
N GLY A 254 -13.90 13.95 2.04
CA GLY A 254 -14.80 14.89 2.71
C GLY A 254 -16.26 14.44 2.71
N GLY A 255 -16.72 13.78 1.64
CA GLY A 255 -18.07 13.23 1.51
C GLY A 255 -18.28 11.84 2.13
N TRP A 256 -17.29 11.30 2.84
CA TRP A 256 -17.39 10.05 3.59
C TRP A 256 -17.66 10.35 5.05
N SER A 257 -18.44 9.51 5.71
CA SER A 257 -18.55 9.52 7.17
C SER A 257 -17.30 8.91 7.81
N GLU A 258 -17.03 9.26 9.07
CA GLU A 258 -15.94 8.63 9.82
C GLU A 258 -16.12 7.12 9.94
N ALA A 259 -17.36 6.64 10.12
CA ALA A 259 -17.67 5.23 10.19
C ALA A 259 -17.33 4.48 8.89
N GLU A 260 -17.60 5.08 7.73
CA GLU A 260 -17.21 4.52 6.44
C GLU A 260 -15.70 4.49 6.26
N LEU A 261 -14.97 5.50 6.72
CA LEU A 261 -13.51 5.50 6.69
C LEU A 261 -12.92 4.41 7.58
N VAL A 262 -13.40 4.29 8.82
CA VAL A 262 -12.99 3.21 9.73
C VAL A 262 -13.30 1.84 9.11
N GLN A 263 -14.49 1.67 8.53
CA GLN A 263 -14.86 0.44 7.85
C GLN A 263 -13.93 0.14 6.67
N TYR A 264 -13.61 1.14 5.84
CA TYR A 264 -12.71 0.98 4.70
C TYR A 264 -11.30 0.59 5.14
N LEU A 265 -10.74 1.26 6.15
CA LEU A 265 -9.40 0.95 6.65
C LEU A 265 -9.36 -0.46 7.28
N LYS A 266 -10.44 -0.87 7.95
CA LYS A 266 -10.54 -2.18 8.60
C LYS A 266 -10.78 -3.34 7.64
N THR A 267 -11.57 -3.11 6.59
CA THR A 267 -12.08 -4.20 5.74
C THR A 267 -11.70 -4.08 4.27
N GLY A 268 -11.16 -2.94 3.87
CA GLY A 268 -10.93 -2.57 2.48
C GLY A 268 -12.23 -2.26 1.72
N ARG A 269 -13.40 -2.20 2.35
CA ARG A 269 -14.70 -2.16 1.66
C ARG A 269 -15.66 -1.17 2.29
N VAL A 270 -16.34 -0.39 1.44
CA VAL A 270 -17.56 0.34 1.79
C VAL A 270 -18.58 0.17 0.67
N ALA A 271 -19.74 -0.39 1.01
CA ALA A 271 -20.83 -0.62 0.05
C ALA A 271 -21.28 0.70 -0.59
N GLY A 272 -21.44 0.70 -1.92
CA GLY A 272 -21.80 1.92 -2.65
C GLY A 272 -20.74 3.02 -2.63
N LYS A 273 -19.48 2.70 -2.27
CA LYS A 273 -18.36 3.64 -2.37
C LYS A 273 -17.10 3.03 -2.93
N ALA A 274 -16.49 2.04 -2.28
CA ALA A 274 -15.16 1.61 -2.67
C ALA A 274 -14.82 0.18 -2.26
N GLN A 275 -13.85 -0.36 -2.99
CA GLN A 275 -13.20 -1.62 -2.71
C GLN A 275 -11.68 -1.45 -2.90
N ALA A 276 -10.90 -1.81 -1.89
CA ALA A 276 -9.44 -1.76 -1.94
C ALA A 276 -8.91 -2.83 -2.91
N ALA A 277 -7.99 -2.42 -3.77
CA ALA A 277 -7.26 -3.25 -4.71
C ALA A 277 -5.81 -2.76 -4.78
N GLY A 278 -4.93 -3.56 -5.40
CA GLY A 278 -3.52 -3.21 -5.56
C GLY A 278 -2.83 -2.88 -4.22
N PRO A 279 -1.94 -1.86 -4.18
CA PRO A 279 -1.19 -1.51 -2.97
C PRO A 279 -2.08 -1.16 -1.75
N MET A 280 -3.27 -0.59 -1.97
CA MET A 280 -4.17 -0.29 -0.86
C MET A 280 -4.78 -1.56 -0.26
N ALA A 281 -4.98 -2.62 -1.06
CA ALA A 281 -5.43 -3.90 -0.53
C ALA A 281 -4.36 -4.56 0.34
N GLU A 282 -3.08 -4.47 -0.08
CA GLU A 282 -1.94 -4.96 0.71
C GLU A 282 -1.82 -4.22 2.05
N ALA A 283 -1.95 -2.89 2.04
CA ALA A 283 -1.95 -2.08 3.26
C ALA A 283 -3.09 -2.45 4.22
N VAL A 284 -4.28 -2.76 3.69
CA VAL A 284 -5.39 -3.28 4.51
C VAL A 284 -5.06 -4.66 5.06
N GLU A 285 -4.59 -5.56 4.21
CA GLU A 285 -4.33 -6.95 4.58
C GLU A 285 -3.21 -7.11 5.61
N HIS A 286 -2.12 -6.37 5.49
CA HIS A 286 -0.93 -6.59 6.30
C HIS A 286 -0.78 -5.60 7.47
N SER A 287 -1.54 -4.50 7.47
CA SER A 287 -1.44 -3.47 8.50
C SER A 287 -2.79 -3.04 9.06
N LEU A 288 -3.62 -2.34 8.28
CA LEU A 288 -4.73 -1.55 8.82
C LEU A 288 -5.82 -2.39 9.46
N GLN A 289 -6.11 -3.60 8.95
CA GLN A 289 -7.11 -4.47 9.55
C GLN A 289 -6.74 -4.96 10.96
N HIS A 290 -5.46 -4.87 11.33
CA HIS A 290 -4.93 -5.31 12.62
C HIS A 290 -4.76 -4.17 13.62
N LEU A 291 -5.05 -2.92 13.19
CA LEU A 291 -5.07 -1.78 14.09
C LEU A 291 -6.28 -1.84 15.02
N PRO A 292 -6.14 -1.35 16.26
CA PRO A 292 -7.28 -1.24 17.15
C PRO A 292 -8.23 -0.15 16.66
N ASP A 293 -9.51 -0.25 17.01
CA ASP A 293 -10.56 0.65 16.51
C ASP A 293 -10.30 2.12 16.88
N GLU A 294 -9.62 2.40 18.00
CA GLU A 294 -9.22 3.76 18.37
C GLU A 294 -8.23 4.39 17.38
N ASP A 295 -7.30 3.61 16.83
CA ASP A 295 -6.29 4.10 15.87
C ASP A 295 -6.95 4.39 14.52
N LEU A 296 -7.86 3.50 14.08
CA LEU A 296 -8.64 3.71 12.86
C LEU A 296 -9.53 4.95 12.97
N LYS A 297 -10.14 5.17 14.13
CA LYS A 297 -10.93 6.39 14.40
C LYS A 297 -10.05 7.63 14.42
N ALA A 298 -8.86 7.57 15.00
CA ALA A 298 -7.92 8.68 15.01
C ALA A 298 -7.49 9.06 13.58
N ILE A 299 -7.15 8.08 12.75
CA ILE A 299 -6.86 8.27 11.31
C ILE A 299 -8.06 8.94 10.62
N ALA A 300 -9.27 8.41 10.80
CA ALA A 300 -10.47 8.97 10.18
C ALA A 300 -10.72 10.43 10.61
N THR A 301 -10.62 10.72 11.91
CA THR A 301 -10.76 12.08 12.46
C THR A 301 -9.73 13.05 11.86
N TYR A 302 -8.47 12.64 11.74
CA TYR A 302 -7.43 13.46 11.13
C TYR A 302 -7.71 13.72 9.65
N LEU A 303 -7.98 12.67 8.86
CA LEU A 303 -8.26 12.79 7.41
C LEU A 303 -9.46 13.70 7.11
N LYS A 304 -10.50 13.63 7.95
CA LYS A 304 -11.69 14.48 7.84
C LYS A 304 -11.43 15.96 8.14
N GLN A 305 -10.27 16.30 8.72
CA GLN A 305 -9.90 17.65 9.15
C GLN A 305 -8.62 18.16 8.49
N THR A 306 -8.07 17.46 7.49
CA THR A 306 -6.91 17.99 6.73
C THR A 306 -7.29 19.23 5.95
N ALA A 307 -6.29 20.00 5.48
CA ALA A 307 -6.53 20.99 4.44
C ALA A 307 -7.11 20.30 3.19
N PRO A 308 -8.20 20.82 2.59
CA PRO A 308 -8.76 20.24 1.38
C PRO A 308 -7.89 20.61 0.17
N HIS A 309 -7.68 19.64 -0.71
CA HIS A 309 -7.11 19.89 -2.04
C HIS A 309 -8.13 19.50 -3.11
N GLY A 310 -8.32 20.38 -4.09
CA GLY A 310 -9.13 20.08 -5.27
C GLY A 310 -8.44 19.07 -6.21
N GLY A 311 -9.08 18.82 -7.34
CA GLY A 311 -8.60 17.92 -8.37
C GLY A 311 -9.51 17.95 -9.60
N ASP A 312 -9.37 16.94 -10.45
CA ASP A 312 -10.04 16.88 -11.74
C ASP A 312 -11.44 16.21 -11.67
N GLU A 313 -11.92 15.85 -10.47
CA GLU A 313 -13.23 15.23 -10.31
C GLU A 313 -14.35 16.26 -10.40
N ALA A 314 -15.30 16.05 -11.31
CA ALA A 314 -16.45 16.94 -11.50
C ALA A 314 -17.51 16.80 -10.39
N LYS A 315 -17.62 15.61 -9.79
CA LYS A 315 -18.50 15.27 -8.66
C LYS A 315 -17.91 14.06 -7.92
N PRO A 316 -18.38 13.73 -6.70
CA PRO A 316 -17.82 12.61 -5.95
C PRO A 316 -17.84 11.31 -6.76
N ARG A 317 -16.72 10.61 -6.84
CA ARG A 317 -16.55 9.41 -7.70
C ARG A 317 -17.60 8.33 -7.43
N TYR A 318 -17.98 8.13 -6.17
CA TYR A 318 -19.01 7.16 -5.78
C TYR A 318 -20.45 7.57 -6.17
N SER A 319 -20.67 8.75 -6.76
CA SER A 319 -21.99 9.23 -7.20
C SER A 319 -22.30 8.90 -8.67
N TYR A 320 -21.38 8.23 -9.38
CA TYR A 320 -21.57 7.87 -10.78
C TYR A 320 -22.32 6.55 -10.96
N GLY A 321 -23.01 6.47 -12.10
CA GLY A 321 -23.68 5.26 -12.57
C GLY A 321 -24.99 4.92 -11.88
N SER A 322 -25.61 3.88 -12.41
CA SER A 322 -26.75 3.17 -11.87
C SER A 322 -26.70 1.73 -12.38
N ALA A 323 -27.57 0.86 -11.86
CA ALA A 323 -27.76 -0.46 -12.45
C ALA A 323 -28.14 -0.33 -13.94
N ALA A 324 -27.51 -1.14 -14.80
CA ALA A 324 -27.90 -1.18 -16.20
C ALA A 324 -29.27 -1.86 -16.34
N VAL A 325 -30.09 -1.31 -17.23
CA VAL A 325 -31.42 -1.85 -17.56
C VAL A 325 -31.37 -2.72 -18.82
N THR A 326 -30.24 -2.78 -19.52
CA THR A 326 -30.10 -3.54 -20.77
C THR A 326 -30.22 -5.04 -20.49
N PRO A 327 -31.27 -5.73 -20.97
CA PRO A 327 -31.41 -7.15 -20.77
C PRO A 327 -30.33 -7.86 -21.58
N GLU A 328 -29.45 -8.62 -20.94
CA GLU A 328 -28.45 -9.44 -21.62
C GLU A 328 -29.11 -10.37 -22.65
N GLU A 329 -30.35 -10.77 -22.36
CA GLU A 329 -31.26 -11.52 -23.23
C GLU A 329 -31.50 -10.85 -24.58
N SER A 330 -31.56 -9.52 -24.64
CA SER A 330 -31.78 -8.77 -25.89
C SER A 330 -30.56 -8.77 -26.82
N MET A 331 -29.39 -9.11 -26.29
CA MET A 331 -28.13 -9.14 -27.02
C MET A 331 -27.70 -10.55 -27.42
N ARG A 332 -28.24 -11.59 -26.74
CA ARG A 332 -27.97 -13.00 -27.06
C ARG A 332 -28.45 -13.34 -28.48
N GLY A 333 -27.61 -14.02 -29.26
CA GLY A 333 -27.92 -14.44 -30.63
C GLY A 333 -27.68 -13.37 -31.71
N ARG A 334 -27.29 -12.15 -31.35
CA ARG A 334 -26.91 -11.12 -32.33
C ARG A 334 -25.53 -11.42 -32.93
N THR A 335 -25.44 -11.37 -34.26
CA THR A 335 -24.20 -11.61 -35.01
C THR A 335 -23.60 -10.35 -35.62
N SER A 336 -24.34 -9.24 -35.66
CA SER A 336 -23.88 -7.92 -36.13
C SER A 336 -24.20 -6.82 -35.11
N ASP A 337 -23.44 -5.72 -35.18
CA ASP A 337 -23.65 -4.49 -34.38
C ASP A 337 -23.63 -4.72 -32.86
N VAL A 338 -22.74 -5.61 -32.42
CA VAL A 338 -22.52 -5.93 -31.01
C VAL A 338 -21.29 -5.15 -30.52
N ASP A 339 -21.46 -4.34 -29.49
CA ASP A 339 -20.38 -3.61 -28.82
C ASP A 339 -19.27 -4.56 -28.38
N ALA A 340 -18.03 -4.26 -28.75
CA ALA A 340 -16.87 -5.12 -28.47
C ALA A 340 -16.64 -5.26 -26.96
N GLY A 341 -16.80 -4.18 -26.20
CA GLY A 341 -16.66 -4.18 -24.75
C GLY A 341 -17.75 -4.99 -24.06
N TRP A 342 -18.98 -4.94 -24.55
CA TRP A 342 -20.06 -5.81 -24.08
C TRP A 342 -19.73 -7.29 -24.30
N ARG A 343 -19.15 -7.68 -25.43
CA ARG A 343 -18.78 -9.09 -25.69
C ARG A 343 -17.80 -9.61 -24.65
N VAL A 344 -16.79 -8.82 -24.33
CA VAL A 344 -15.81 -9.14 -23.29
C VAL A 344 -16.49 -9.14 -21.91
N PHE A 345 -17.32 -8.14 -21.60
CA PHE A 345 -18.01 -8.05 -20.32
C PHE A 345 -18.94 -9.24 -20.07
N SER A 346 -19.81 -9.58 -21.03
CA SER A 346 -20.73 -10.72 -20.93
C SER A 346 -19.98 -12.05 -20.84
N GLY A 347 -18.89 -12.20 -21.61
CA GLY A 347 -18.07 -13.42 -21.61
C GLY A 347 -17.25 -13.65 -20.33
N SER A 348 -16.73 -12.58 -19.73
CA SER A 348 -15.69 -12.70 -18.69
C SER A 348 -16.03 -12.04 -17.35
N CYS A 349 -16.94 -11.06 -17.31
CA CYS A 349 -17.16 -10.21 -16.13
C CYS A 349 -18.55 -10.39 -15.51
N ALA A 350 -19.58 -10.56 -16.35
CA ALA A 350 -20.98 -10.55 -15.95
C ALA A 350 -21.34 -11.71 -15.00
N HIS A 351 -20.60 -12.82 -15.02
CA HIS A 351 -20.84 -13.93 -14.09
C HIS A 351 -20.71 -13.51 -12.62
N CYS A 352 -19.76 -12.62 -12.31
CA CYS A 352 -19.51 -12.14 -10.95
C CYS A 352 -20.17 -10.77 -10.70
N HIS A 353 -20.02 -9.84 -11.66
CA HIS A 353 -20.53 -8.48 -11.51
C HIS A 353 -22.00 -8.31 -11.88
N GLN A 354 -22.64 -9.36 -12.40
CA GLN A 354 -23.97 -9.37 -12.99
C GLN A 354 -24.07 -8.50 -14.25
N ALA A 355 -24.99 -8.84 -15.16
CA ALA A 355 -25.26 -8.02 -16.34
C ALA A 355 -25.71 -6.59 -15.97
N SER A 356 -26.38 -6.42 -14.82
CA SER A 356 -26.79 -5.12 -14.31
C SER A 356 -25.66 -4.33 -13.63
N GLY A 357 -24.50 -4.94 -13.38
CA GLY A 357 -23.38 -4.32 -12.67
C GLY A 357 -23.55 -4.21 -11.16
N ASN A 358 -24.60 -4.80 -10.56
CA ASN A 358 -24.87 -4.73 -9.11
C ASN A 358 -23.83 -5.49 -8.26
N GLY A 359 -23.07 -6.41 -8.86
CA GLY A 359 -22.28 -7.37 -8.10
C GLY A 359 -23.15 -8.33 -7.30
N THR A 360 -22.61 -8.87 -6.21
CA THR A 360 -23.37 -9.77 -5.32
C THR A 360 -23.99 -9.02 -4.15
N ALA A 361 -25.11 -9.54 -3.63
CA ALA A 361 -25.83 -8.91 -2.51
C ALA A 361 -24.99 -8.82 -1.21
N ASN A 362 -24.12 -9.81 -0.96
CA ASN A 362 -23.15 -9.75 0.13
C ASN A 362 -21.95 -8.82 -0.16
N GLY A 363 -21.83 -8.37 -1.41
CA GLY A 363 -20.80 -7.48 -1.93
C GLY A 363 -19.39 -8.05 -1.94
N GLU A 364 -19.28 -9.38 -1.97
CA GLU A 364 -18.05 -10.10 -2.29
C GLU A 364 -17.49 -9.63 -3.65
N TYR A 365 -18.37 -9.58 -4.65
CA TYR A 365 -18.11 -8.88 -5.90
C TYR A 365 -18.75 -7.50 -5.82
N PRO A 366 -17.96 -6.41 -5.93
CA PRO A 366 -18.47 -5.07 -5.73
C PRO A 366 -19.38 -4.64 -6.89
N SER A 367 -20.31 -3.74 -6.57
CA SER A 367 -21.05 -2.98 -7.58
C SER A 367 -20.08 -2.19 -8.46
N LEU A 368 -20.36 -2.17 -9.77
CA LEU A 368 -19.61 -1.39 -10.77
C LEU A 368 -20.11 0.05 -10.89
N PHE A 369 -21.29 0.36 -10.36
CA PHE A 369 -21.77 1.72 -10.15
C PHE A 369 -21.74 2.08 -8.67
N HIS A 370 -21.82 3.37 -8.37
CA HIS A 370 -21.52 3.89 -7.04
C HIS A 370 -20.19 3.36 -6.51
N ASN A 371 -19.17 3.39 -7.36
CA ASN A 371 -17.85 2.86 -7.07
C ASN A 371 -16.78 3.86 -7.49
N THR A 372 -15.91 4.21 -6.55
CA THR A 372 -14.85 5.20 -6.73
C THR A 372 -13.83 4.82 -7.79
N ALA A 373 -13.68 3.54 -8.16
CA ALA A 373 -12.78 3.11 -9.22
C ALA A 373 -13.37 3.37 -10.62
N THR A 374 -14.67 3.08 -10.81
CA THR A 374 -15.36 3.29 -12.09
C THR A 374 -15.87 4.72 -12.28
N GLY A 375 -16.05 5.46 -11.19
CA GLY A 375 -16.48 6.85 -11.21
C GLY A 375 -15.34 7.88 -11.23
N ALA A 376 -14.09 7.45 -11.22
CA ALA A 376 -12.93 8.35 -11.27
C ALA A 376 -12.84 9.10 -12.61
N SER A 377 -12.21 10.28 -12.61
CA SER A 377 -11.87 11.03 -13.83
C SER A 377 -10.70 10.41 -14.61
N ARG A 378 -10.08 9.37 -14.06
CA ARG A 378 -8.92 8.67 -14.61
C ARG A 378 -9.16 7.16 -14.70
N PRO A 379 -8.64 6.47 -15.73
CA PRO A 379 -8.92 5.06 -15.94
C PRO A 379 -7.99 4.11 -15.17
N ASP A 380 -6.90 4.62 -14.57
CA ASP A 380 -5.79 3.81 -14.03
C ASP A 380 -6.27 2.69 -13.12
N ASN A 381 -7.06 3.00 -12.10
CA ASN A 381 -7.48 1.99 -11.12
C ASN A 381 -8.45 0.96 -11.70
N LEU A 382 -9.33 1.35 -12.64
CA LEU A 382 -10.21 0.40 -13.32
C LEU A 382 -9.38 -0.56 -14.18
N VAL A 383 -8.50 -0.02 -15.01
CA VAL A 383 -7.66 -0.80 -15.92
C VAL A 383 -6.69 -1.68 -15.13
N ALA A 384 -6.05 -1.16 -14.09
CA ALA A 384 -5.15 -1.92 -13.22
C ALA A 384 -5.87 -3.06 -12.49
N THR A 385 -7.11 -2.84 -12.05
CA THR A 385 -7.94 -3.89 -11.45
C THR A 385 -8.22 -5.02 -12.45
N ILE A 386 -8.49 -4.70 -13.72
CA ILE A 386 -8.67 -5.71 -14.78
C ILE A 386 -7.36 -6.42 -15.09
N LEU A 387 -6.25 -5.69 -15.25
CA LEU A 387 -4.93 -6.24 -15.59
C LEU A 387 -4.39 -7.17 -14.51
N HIS A 388 -4.47 -6.75 -13.25
CA HIS A 388 -3.79 -7.42 -12.14
C HIS A 388 -4.73 -8.25 -11.26
N GLY A 389 -6.04 -8.08 -11.43
CA GLY A 389 -7.02 -8.70 -10.55
C GLY A 389 -6.99 -8.10 -9.15
N VAL A 390 -7.66 -8.80 -8.23
CA VAL A 390 -7.65 -8.51 -6.80
C VAL A 390 -7.44 -9.81 -6.07
N ASP A 391 -6.47 -9.87 -5.17
CA ASP A 391 -6.22 -11.01 -4.30
C ASP A 391 -5.85 -10.43 -2.94
N ARG A 392 -6.74 -10.58 -1.96
CA ARG A 392 -6.47 -10.13 -0.59
C ARG A 392 -7.17 -10.99 0.45
N THR A 393 -6.59 -11.09 1.63
CA THR A 393 -7.20 -11.76 2.79
C THR A 393 -7.55 -10.76 3.88
N VAL A 394 -8.84 -10.66 4.21
CA VAL A 394 -9.33 -9.77 5.27
C VAL A 394 -10.15 -10.59 6.25
N ASP A 395 -9.85 -10.48 7.54
CA ASP A 395 -10.53 -11.22 8.61
C ASP A 395 -10.57 -12.74 8.35
N GLY A 396 -9.45 -13.29 7.84
CA GLY A 396 -9.33 -14.70 7.48
C GLY A 396 -10.13 -15.13 6.24
N ARG A 397 -10.74 -14.20 5.51
CA ARG A 397 -11.52 -14.46 4.29
C ARG A 397 -10.80 -13.94 3.05
N ALA A 398 -10.65 -14.82 2.07
CA ALA A 398 -10.08 -14.46 0.78
C ALA A 398 -11.11 -13.71 -0.07
N HIS A 399 -10.69 -12.60 -0.66
CA HIS A 399 -11.44 -11.79 -1.60
C HIS A 399 -10.71 -11.78 -2.94
N PHE A 400 -11.35 -12.32 -3.97
CA PHE A 400 -10.67 -12.62 -5.23
C PHE A 400 -11.41 -12.11 -6.46
N MET A 401 -10.67 -11.45 -7.34
CA MET A 401 -11.02 -11.18 -8.73
C MET A 401 -9.85 -11.64 -9.61
N PRO A 402 -10.08 -12.48 -10.64
CA PRO A 402 -9.01 -12.93 -11.51
C PRO A 402 -8.35 -11.76 -12.25
N ALA A 403 -7.06 -11.92 -12.52
CA ALA A 403 -6.33 -11.04 -13.42
C ALA A 403 -6.65 -11.40 -14.88
N PHE A 404 -6.70 -10.40 -15.75
CA PHE A 404 -6.87 -10.56 -17.21
C PHE A 404 -5.65 -10.07 -18.00
N GLY A 405 -4.60 -9.62 -17.29
CA GLY A 405 -3.34 -9.18 -17.87
C GLY A 405 -2.29 -10.31 -17.96
N ASP A 406 -1.03 -9.95 -17.70
CA ASP A 406 0.09 -10.88 -17.91
C ASP A 406 0.10 -12.05 -16.92
N ALA A 407 -0.46 -11.85 -15.72
CA ALA A 407 -0.62 -12.88 -14.70
C ALA A 407 -1.81 -13.83 -14.96
N ALA A 408 -2.66 -13.54 -15.96
CA ALA A 408 -3.81 -14.35 -16.31
C ALA A 408 -3.41 -15.69 -16.93
N SER A 409 -4.26 -16.70 -16.77
CA SER A 409 -4.21 -17.94 -17.55
C SER A 409 -4.27 -17.63 -19.04
N TYR A 410 -3.68 -18.49 -19.88
CA TYR A 410 -3.66 -18.27 -21.33
C TYR A 410 -5.05 -18.07 -21.94
N THR A 411 -6.08 -18.73 -21.40
CA THR A 411 -7.48 -18.62 -21.86
C THR A 411 -8.18 -17.34 -21.43
N ASP A 412 -7.70 -16.70 -20.37
CA ASP A 412 -8.36 -15.55 -19.75
C ASP A 412 -7.64 -14.24 -20.08
N ARG A 413 -6.44 -14.32 -20.66
CA ARG A 413 -5.64 -13.15 -21.00
C ARG A 413 -6.30 -12.33 -22.10
N LEU A 414 -6.57 -11.07 -21.78
CA LEU A 414 -7.11 -10.08 -22.71
C LEU A 414 -5.98 -9.23 -23.30
N SER A 415 -6.12 -8.90 -24.58
CA SER A 415 -5.30 -7.92 -25.28
C SER A 415 -5.55 -6.51 -24.75
N ASP A 416 -4.64 -5.59 -25.05
CA ASP A 416 -4.78 -4.18 -24.67
C ASP A 416 -6.04 -3.54 -25.28
N GLN A 417 -6.42 -3.96 -26.49
CA GLN A 417 -7.65 -3.49 -27.13
C GLN A 417 -8.90 -4.03 -26.42
N GLU A 418 -8.94 -5.32 -26.09
CA GLU A 418 -10.09 -5.91 -25.37
C GLU A 418 -10.27 -5.30 -23.98
N ILE A 419 -9.17 -5.03 -23.27
CA ILE A 419 -9.22 -4.32 -21.98
C ILE A 419 -9.71 -2.88 -22.17
N ALA A 420 -9.26 -2.17 -23.20
CA ALA A 420 -9.76 -0.83 -23.49
C ALA A 420 -11.27 -0.85 -23.80
N ASP A 421 -11.71 -1.80 -24.63
CA ASP A 421 -13.12 -1.95 -25.03
C ASP A 421 -14.01 -2.24 -23.81
N VAL A 422 -13.66 -3.23 -22.98
CA VAL A 422 -14.43 -3.57 -21.77
C VAL A 422 -14.40 -2.43 -20.74
N SER A 423 -13.28 -1.71 -20.60
CA SER A 423 -13.20 -0.55 -19.71
C SER A 423 -14.15 0.55 -20.16
N ASN A 424 -14.17 0.87 -21.46
CA ASN A 424 -15.08 1.87 -22.02
C ASN A 424 -16.55 1.45 -21.87
N PHE A 425 -16.87 0.18 -22.05
CA PHE A 425 -18.20 -0.35 -21.79
C PHE A 425 -18.59 -0.16 -20.32
N VAL A 426 -17.73 -0.56 -19.37
CA VAL A 426 -17.98 -0.41 -17.93
C VAL A 426 -18.17 1.06 -17.53
N LEU A 427 -17.30 1.95 -18.03
CA LEU A 427 -17.38 3.39 -17.76
C LEU A 427 -18.66 4.00 -18.31
N THR A 428 -19.08 3.58 -19.51
CA THR A 428 -20.28 4.11 -20.16
C THR A 428 -21.56 3.61 -19.50
N GLN A 429 -21.61 2.33 -19.10
CA GLN A 429 -22.82 1.71 -18.55
C GLN A 429 -22.97 1.93 -17.04
N TYR A 430 -21.87 1.88 -16.29
CA TYR A 430 -21.91 1.83 -14.82
C TYR A 430 -21.09 2.93 -14.15
N GLY A 431 -20.21 3.63 -14.87
CA GLY A 431 -19.20 4.51 -14.28
C GLY A 431 -19.28 5.96 -14.74
N ASN A 432 -18.11 6.57 -14.93
CA ASN A 432 -17.95 7.90 -15.50
C ASN A 432 -17.81 7.82 -17.03
N PRO A 433 -18.87 8.14 -17.82
CA PRO A 433 -18.85 7.98 -19.27
C PRO A 433 -17.96 8.99 -20.00
N ALA A 434 -17.52 10.05 -19.31
CA ALA A 434 -16.63 11.07 -19.85
C ALA A 434 -15.18 10.57 -20.01
N VAL A 435 -14.79 9.53 -19.25
CA VAL A 435 -13.47 8.92 -19.36
C VAL A 435 -13.46 7.95 -20.55
N LYS A 436 -12.39 8.03 -21.35
CA LYS A 436 -12.13 7.12 -22.47
C LYS A 436 -10.80 6.43 -22.27
N VAL A 437 -10.76 5.14 -22.59
CA VAL A 437 -9.56 4.30 -22.49
C VAL A 437 -9.14 3.89 -23.88
N SER A 438 -7.89 4.14 -24.24
CA SER A 438 -7.28 3.63 -25.47
C SER A 438 -6.45 2.38 -25.18
N ALA A 439 -6.18 1.57 -26.22
CA ALA A 439 -5.24 0.45 -26.09
C ALA A 439 -3.84 0.93 -25.65
N ALA A 440 -3.41 2.13 -26.05
CA ALA A 440 -2.12 2.70 -25.64
C ALA A 440 -2.08 3.05 -24.14
N ASP A 441 -3.21 3.47 -23.55
CA ASP A 441 -3.31 3.66 -22.11
C ASP A 441 -3.14 2.33 -21.38
N VAL A 442 -3.78 1.27 -21.88
CA VAL A 442 -3.64 -0.08 -21.32
C VAL A 442 -2.20 -0.57 -21.45
N THR A 443 -1.56 -0.43 -22.62
CA THR A 443 -0.15 -0.79 -22.82
C THR A 443 0.74 -0.08 -21.80
N THR A 444 0.49 1.21 -21.57
CA THR A 444 1.26 2.02 -20.61
C THR A 444 1.07 1.50 -19.19
N LEU A 445 -0.17 1.24 -18.77
CA LEU A 445 -0.47 0.74 -17.42
C LEU A 445 0.03 -0.68 -17.20
N ARG A 446 -0.09 -1.56 -18.21
CA ARG A 446 0.48 -2.92 -18.20
C ARG A 446 2.00 -2.89 -18.01
N ALA A 447 2.69 -1.91 -18.61
CA ALA A 447 4.11 -1.70 -18.44
C ALA A 447 4.51 -1.03 -17.10
N GLY A 448 3.57 -0.83 -16.17
CA GLY A 448 3.83 -0.19 -14.87
C GLY A 448 3.61 1.32 -14.85
N GLY A 449 2.84 1.86 -15.80
CA GLY A 449 2.46 3.27 -15.87
C GLY A 449 3.46 4.18 -16.55
N LYS A 450 3.12 5.47 -16.64
CA LYS A 450 3.98 6.47 -17.29
C LYS A 450 5.26 6.67 -16.48
N PRO A 451 6.46 6.50 -17.07
CA PRO A 451 7.69 6.70 -16.35
C PRO A 451 7.83 8.17 -15.90
N PRO A 452 8.38 8.44 -14.71
CA PRO A 452 8.60 9.79 -14.21
C PRO A 452 9.70 10.49 -15.03
N PHE A 453 9.75 11.81 -14.94
CA PHE A 453 10.70 12.64 -15.67
C PHE A 453 12.15 12.13 -15.56
N ILE A 454 12.61 11.82 -14.35
CA ILE A 454 13.99 11.35 -14.14
C ILE A 454 14.27 10.01 -14.85
N ALA A 455 13.29 9.11 -14.93
CA ALA A 455 13.43 7.85 -15.65
C ALA A 455 13.52 8.06 -17.17
N GLN A 456 12.72 8.99 -17.70
CA GLN A 456 12.73 9.35 -19.12
C GLN A 456 14.07 9.98 -19.54
N MET A 457 14.73 10.71 -18.63
CA MET A 457 16.02 11.36 -18.88
C MET A 457 17.23 10.41 -18.78
N ARG A 458 17.05 9.17 -18.31
CA ARG A 458 18.14 8.18 -18.14
C ARG A 458 19.04 8.02 -19.38
N PRO A 459 18.52 7.92 -20.63
CA PRO A 459 19.37 7.75 -21.81
C PRO A 459 20.37 8.90 -22.02
N LEU A 460 20.10 10.09 -21.46
CA LEU A 460 20.97 11.26 -21.57
C LEU A 460 22.05 11.33 -20.48
N ALA A 461 21.95 10.52 -19.43
CA ALA A 461 22.86 10.57 -18.29
C ALA A 461 24.31 10.23 -18.66
N LEU A 462 24.52 9.20 -19.49
CA LEU A 462 25.87 8.80 -19.91
C LEU A 462 26.51 9.81 -20.88
N PRO A 463 25.82 10.28 -21.95
CA PRO A 463 26.33 11.39 -22.78
C PRO A 463 26.66 12.65 -21.95
N ALA A 464 25.81 13.02 -21.00
CA ALA A 464 26.05 14.17 -20.14
C ALA A 464 27.30 14.00 -19.26
N LEU A 465 27.50 12.80 -18.69
CA LEU A 465 28.69 12.49 -17.91
C LEU A 465 29.97 12.56 -18.78
N VAL A 466 29.94 11.99 -19.98
CA VAL A 466 31.07 12.04 -20.93
C VAL A 466 31.42 13.49 -21.26
N LEU A 467 30.41 14.32 -21.56
CA LEU A 467 30.63 15.75 -21.83
C LEU A 467 31.21 16.50 -20.63
N ALA A 468 30.73 16.20 -19.41
CA ALA A 468 31.24 16.80 -18.18
C ALA A 468 32.72 16.42 -17.94
N VAL A 469 33.08 15.15 -18.15
CA VAL A 469 34.47 14.68 -18.03
C VAL A 469 35.37 15.34 -19.08
N LEU A 470 34.92 15.44 -20.34
CA LEU A 470 35.65 16.13 -21.40
C LEU A 470 35.85 17.62 -21.09
N ALA A 471 34.83 18.29 -20.56
CA ALA A 471 34.92 19.69 -20.13
C ALA A 471 35.90 19.86 -18.96
N ALA A 472 35.91 18.95 -17.99
CA ALA A 472 36.86 18.96 -16.88
C ALA A 472 38.30 18.74 -17.36
N ILE A 473 38.52 17.79 -18.28
CA ILE A 473 39.83 17.56 -18.90
C ILE A 473 40.30 18.81 -19.66
N ALA A 474 39.41 19.43 -20.44
CA ALA A 474 39.71 20.66 -21.18
C ALA A 474 40.06 21.83 -20.22
N LEU A 475 39.34 21.96 -19.10
CA LEU A 475 39.62 22.96 -18.08
C LEU A 475 40.98 22.72 -17.41
N ILE A 476 41.29 21.47 -17.04
CA ILE A 476 42.58 21.10 -16.45
C ILE A 476 43.73 21.39 -17.44
N ALA A 477 43.55 21.03 -18.72
CA ALA A 477 44.53 21.32 -19.76
C ALA A 477 44.74 22.83 -19.92
N LEU A 478 43.66 23.63 -19.90
CA LEU A 478 43.73 25.08 -20.01
C LEU A 478 44.42 25.74 -18.81
N VAL A 479 44.16 25.24 -17.59
CA VAL A 479 44.86 25.67 -16.37
C VAL A 479 46.34 25.31 -16.44
N ALA A 480 46.69 24.10 -16.89
CA ALA A 480 48.07 23.66 -17.06
C ALA A 480 48.83 24.51 -18.09
N VAL A 481 48.19 24.83 -19.22
CA VAL A 481 48.77 25.72 -20.25
C VAL A 481 48.98 27.13 -19.71
N ARG A 482 48.02 27.68 -18.95
CA ARG A 482 48.17 29.00 -18.32
C ARG A 482 49.28 29.02 -17.27
N ALA A 483 49.39 27.98 -16.44
CA ALA A 483 50.46 27.86 -15.45
C ALA A 483 51.83 27.78 -16.12
N ARG A 484 51.98 26.97 -17.17
CA ARG A 484 53.22 26.91 -17.96
C ARG A 484 53.59 28.26 -18.55
N ARG A 485 52.63 28.98 -19.16
CA ARG A 485 52.86 30.32 -19.72
C ARG A 485 53.30 31.35 -18.67
N LYS A 486 52.75 31.29 -17.44
CA LYS A 486 53.18 32.16 -16.34
C LYS A 486 54.62 31.87 -15.90
N ASN A 487 54.99 30.60 -15.75
CA ASN A 487 56.36 30.22 -15.40
C ASN A 487 57.35 30.65 -16.49
N THR A 488 57.02 30.46 -17.77
CA THR A 488 57.90 30.92 -18.87
C THR A 488 58.03 32.45 -18.91
N ALA A 489 56.99 33.20 -18.55
CA ALA A 489 57.05 34.65 -18.45
C ALA A 489 57.90 35.14 -17.25
N GLN A 490 57.83 34.45 -16.10
CA GLN A 490 58.69 34.73 -14.94
C GLN A 490 60.16 34.39 -15.19
N ASP A 491 60.45 33.26 -15.85
CA ASP A 491 61.81 32.89 -16.27
C ASP A 491 62.39 33.88 -17.29
N ARG A 492 61.54 34.46 -18.14
CA ARG A 492 61.97 35.47 -19.11
C ARG A 492 62.24 36.83 -18.43
N ALA A 493 61.41 37.22 -17.48
CA ALA A 493 61.57 38.47 -16.72
C ALA A 493 62.81 38.46 -15.81
N THR A 494 63.12 37.31 -15.19
CA THR A 494 64.34 37.14 -14.37
C THR A 494 65.62 37.14 -15.20
N ARG A 495 65.58 36.71 -16.47
CA ARG A 495 66.73 36.77 -17.39
C ARG A 495 66.99 38.15 -18.00
N THR A 496 66.02 39.06 -18.00
CA THR A 496 66.16 40.40 -18.60
C THR A 496 66.42 41.52 -17.58
N GLY A 497 66.42 41.21 -16.29
CA GLY A 497 66.64 42.16 -15.19
C GLY A 497 68.01 42.06 -14.50
N ALA A 498 68.97 41.35 -15.10
CA ALA A 498 70.35 41.21 -14.64
C ALA A 498 71.31 41.94 -15.58
#